data_AF-A0A5N5NWK9-F1
#
_entry.id   AF-A0A5N5NWK9-F1
#
_cell.length_a   1.000
_cell.length_b   1.000
_cell.length_c   1.000
_cell.angle_alpha   90.00
_cell.angle_beta   90.00
_cell.angle_gamma   90.00
#
_symmetry.space_group_name_H-M   'P 1'
#
loop_
_entity.id
_entity.type
_entity.pdbx_description
1 polymer ?
#
loop_
_entity_poly.entity_id
_entity_poly.type
_entity_poly.pdbx_seq_one_letter_code
_entity_poly.pdbx_strand_id
1 'polypeptide(L)'
;MGFPSFARGLSDQNPGLLDARMALEWVYANIASFGGDRDKITLWGQSAGGVVVDMLAYAFHDQPLFSGLFLQSGSANVPGGTATSPKPAYSNFTFVARGVGCDFPDDGEAELRCMQQLPVNKIINFVGQYADNGTLPALGFKSVNDGRTAFANYTARALNERKIARVPTLISTTANEQASLFKYPVQNVAAGPNMTAVDQGTVGVFVCLAANATDVRAALNITTYRYQYAGNFSNITPLPWLGAYHAGDVPLLMGSYERPGPATGFEREVAERMQDYLLAFMRDPENGLREMGWEPHRERVSEGRGNMVRFGSGTTVERSVKASEADFACVSGAPYNRSP
;
A
#
# COMPACT_ATOMS: atom_id res chain seq x y z
N MET A 1 -19.49 -4.70 2.06
CA MET A 1 -18.26 -4.30 2.80
C MET A 1 -17.26 -5.45 2.72
N GLY A 2 -15.97 -5.18 2.56
CA GLY A 2 -14.98 -6.20 2.13
C GLY A 2 -14.22 -6.95 3.23
N PHE A 3 -14.18 -6.45 4.47
CA PHE A 3 -13.33 -7.01 5.54
C PHE A 3 -14.08 -7.17 6.87
N PRO A 4 -15.13 -8.01 6.93
CA PRO A 4 -15.89 -8.18 8.17
C PRO A 4 -15.05 -8.75 9.32
N SER A 5 -13.92 -9.41 9.03
CA SER A 5 -12.98 -9.99 10.01
C SER A 5 -13.64 -10.94 11.01
N PHE A 6 -13.66 -12.24 10.68
CA PHE A 6 -14.23 -13.29 11.53
C PHE A 6 -15.75 -13.15 11.74
N ALA A 7 -16.50 -12.84 10.68
CA ALA A 7 -17.96 -13.04 10.72
C ALA A 7 -18.24 -14.55 10.76
N ARG A 8 -19.02 -14.99 11.75
CA ARG A 8 -19.23 -16.42 12.03
C ARG A 8 -19.94 -17.18 10.91
N GLY A 9 -20.83 -16.51 10.19
CA GLY A 9 -21.57 -17.08 9.06
C GLY A 9 -20.82 -17.07 7.72
N LEU A 10 -19.59 -16.54 7.65
CA LEU A 10 -18.81 -16.51 6.41
C LEU A 10 -17.87 -17.72 6.33
N SER A 11 -18.05 -18.52 5.28
CA SER A 11 -17.15 -19.63 4.92
C SER A 11 -15.79 -19.12 4.41
N ASP A 12 -15.81 -18.09 3.56
CA ASP A 12 -14.61 -17.44 3.03
C ASP A 12 -14.41 -16.06 3.67
N GLN A 13 -13.20 -15.83 4.17
CA GLN A 13 -12.80 -14.53 4.71
C GLN A 13 -12.20 -13.65 3.60
N ASN A 14 -11.97 -12.38 3.93
CA ASN A 14 -11.40 -11.38 3.02
C ASN A 14 -12.16 -11.19 1.68
N PRO A 15 -13.50 -11.01 1.68
CA PRO A 15 -14.24 -10.67 0.46
C PRO A 15 -13.58 -9.56 -0.37
N GLY A 16 -13.01 -8.52 0.26
CA GLY A 16 -12.34 -7.43 -0.46
C GLY A 16 -11.10 -7.86 -1.26
N LEU A 17 -10.37 -8.89 -0.83
CA LEU A 17 -9.27 -9.48 -1.62
C LEU A 17 -9.81 -10.32 -2.77
N LEU A 18 -10.91 -11.04 -2.54
CA LEU A 18 -11.59 -11.84 -3.56
C LEU A 18 -12.23 -10.95 -4.63
N ASP A 19 -12.79 -9.80 -4.25
CA ASP A 19 -13.32 -8.78 -5.17
C ASP A 19 -12.20 -8.25 -6.08
N ALA A 20 -11.03 -7.93 -5.50
CA ALA A 20 -9.86 -7.48 -6.26
C ALA A 20 -9.35 -8.57 -7.23
N ARG A 21 -9.32 -9.83 -6.79
CA ARG A 21 -8.98 -10.97 -7.66
C ARG A 21 -10.00 -11.13 -8.79
N MET A 22 -11.29 -11.06 -8.50
CA MET A 22 -12.35 -11.18 -9.49
C MET A 22 -12.29 -10.07 -10.53
N ALA A 23 -12.01 -8.83 -10.11
CA ALA A 23 -11.81 -7.71 -11.02
C ALA A 23 -10.61 -7.95 -11.96
N LEU A 24 -9.50 -8.48 -11.43
CA LEU A 24 -8.34 -8.84 -12.24
C LEU A 24 -8.66 -9.98 -13.23
N GLU A 25 -9.37 -11.01 -12.81
CA GLU A 25 -9.83 -12.09 -13.69
C GLU A 25 -10.72 -11.56 -14.82
N TRP A 26 -11.62 -10.63 -14.51
CA TRP A 26 -12.44 -9.96 -15.52
C TRP A 26 -11.59 -9.16 -16.51
N VAL A 27 -10.62 -8.37 -16.03
CA VAL A 27 -9.70 -7.63 -16.92
C VAL A 27 -8.93 -8.61 -17.79
N TYR A 28 -8.31 -9.65 -17.21
CA TYR A 28 -7.56 -10.65 -17.95
C TYR A 28 -8.39 -11.32 -19.07
N ALA A 29 -9.66 -11.62 -18.78
CA ALA A 29 -10.56 -12.25 -19.74
C ALA A 29 -11.09 -11.30 -20.83
N ASN A 30 -11.18 -9.99 -20.57
CA ASN A 30 -11.94 -9.06 -21.42
C ASN A 30 -11.11 -7.92 -22.03
N ILE A 31 -9.91 -7.62 -21.51
CA ILE A 31 -9.17 -6.40 -21.87
C ILE A 31 -8.80 -6.32 -23.36
N ALA A 32 -8.67 -7.47 -24.03
CA ALA A 32 -8.44 -7.55 -25.47
C ALA A 32 -9.53 -6.85 -26.29
N SER A 33 -10.80 -6.90 -25.85
CA SER A 33 -11.93 -6.22 -26.51
C SER A 33 -11.85 -4.70 -26.42
N PHE A 34 -11.03 -4.17 -25.51
CA PHE A 34 -10.78 -2.75 -25.31
C PHE A 34 -9.44 -2.31 -25.92
N GLY A 35 -8.76 -3.20 -26.66
CA GLY A 35 -7.46 -2.94 -27.28
C GLY A 35 -6.26 -3.09 -26.35
N GLY A 36 -6.44 -3.61 -25.13
CA GLY A 36 -5.33 -3.93 -24.25
C GLY A 36 -4.80 -5.35 -24.46
N ASP A 37 -3.60 -5.60 -23.92
CA ASP A 37 -2.93 -6.89 -23.98
C ASP A 37 -2.99 -7.57 -22.61
N ARG A 38 -3.69 -8.71 -22.54
CA ARG A 38 -3.87 -9.46 -21.28
C ARG A 38 -2.57 -10.02 -20.71
N ASP A 39 -1.55 -10.18 -21.55
CA ASP A 39 -0.24 -10.70 -21.15
C ASP A 39 0.70 -9.56 -20.70
N LYS A 40 0.24 -8.30 -20.76
CA LYS A 40 0.95 -7.10 -20.32
C LYS A 40 0.24 -6.30 -19.22
N ILE A 41 -0.51 -6.99 -18.36
CA ILE A 41 -1.18 -6.34 -17.23
C ILE A 41 -0.15 -6.00 -16.15
N THR A 42 -0.01 -4.72 -15.81
CA THR A 42 0.68 -4.27 -14.60
C THR A 42 -0.34 -4.01 -13.49
N LEU A 43 -0.24 -4.73 -12.38
CA LEU A 43 -1.11 -4.54 -11.23
C LEU A 43 -0.49 -3.49 -10.30
N TRP A 44 -1.22 -2.38 -10.08
CA TRP A 44 -0.73 -1.23 -9.30
C TRP A 44 -1.70 -0.89 -8.18
N GLY A 45 -1.17 -0.65 -6.98
CA GLY A 45 -1.93 -0.10 -5.87
C GLY A 45 -1.13 0.87 -5.02
N GLN A 46 -1.83 1.85 -4.45
CA GLN A 46 -1.28 2.82 -3.50
C GLN A 46 -1.78 2.52 -2.08
N SER A 47 -0.93 2.66 -1.06
CA SER A 47 -1.28 2.46 0.35
C SER A 47 -1.86 1.06 0.60
N ALA A 48 -3.05 0.97 1.21
CA ALA A 48 -3.84 -0.25 1.35
C ALA A 48 -4.04 -0.98 0.00
N GLY A 49 -4.14 -0.26 -1.13
CA GLY A 49 -4.13 -0.86 -2.46
C GLY A 49 -2.81 -1.56 -2.76
N GLY A 50 -1.68 -0.95 -2.42
CA GLY A 50 -0.34 -1.55 -2.52
C GLY A 50 -0.21 -2.82 -1.68
N VAL A 51 -0.76 -2.79 -0.46
CA VAL A 51 -0.87 -3.97 0.41
C VAL A 51 -1.70 -5.06 -0.26
N VAL A 52 -2.88 -4.73 -0.80
CA VAL A 52 -3.79 -5.69 -1.46
C VAL A 52 -3.13 -6.35 -2.66
N VAL A 53 -2.50 -5.58 -3.56
CA VAL A 53 -1.89 -6.15 -4.77
C VAL A 53 -0.66 -7.00 -4.43
N ASP A 54 0.09 -6.64 -3.37
CA ASP A 54 1.16 -7.50 -2.86
C ASP A 54 0.58 -8.79 -2.27
N MET A 55 -0.50 -8.73 -1.48
CA MET A 55 -1.19 -9.92 -0.96
C MET A 55 -1.65 -10.87 -2.08
N LEU A 56 -2.20 -10.32 -3.18
CA LEU A 56 -2.58 -11.12 -4.35
C LEU A 56 -1.38 -11.84 -4.98
N ALA A 57 -0.19 -11.23 -4.99
CA ALA A 57 1.04 -11.86 -5.47
C ALA A 57 1.46 -13.08 -4.62
N TYR A 58 1.08 -13.15 -3.35
CA TYR A 58 1.32 -14.32 -2.49
C TYR A 58 0.20 -15.34 -2.51
N ALA A 59 -1.06 -14.89 -2.63
CA ALA A 59 -2.24 -15.74 -2.64
C ALA A 59 -2.35 -16.53 -3.96
N PHE A 60 -2.12 -15.85 -5.09
CA PHE A 60 -2.29 -16.39 -6.44
C PHE A 60 -0.95 -16.47 -7.19
N HIS A 61 0.13 -16.78 -6.46
CA HIS A 61 1.50 -16.84 -6.96
C HIS A 61 1.71 -17.74 -8.19
N ASP A 62 0.91 -18.79 -8.33
CA ASP A 62 0.92 -19.79 -9.38
C ASP A 62 0.14 -19.36 -10.63
N GLN A 63 -0.81 -18.43 -10.47
CA GLN A 63 -1.61 -17.84 -11.55
C GLN A 63 -1.82 -16.34 -11.33
N PRO A 64 -0.75 -15.52 -11.42
CA PRO A 64 -0.81 -14.11 -11.03
C PRO A 64 -1.77 -13.28 -11.90
N LEU A 65 -1.90 -13.58 -13.20
CA LEU A 65 -2.68 -12.79 -14.19
C LEU A 65 -2.17 -11.35 -14.41
N PHE A 66 -0.95 -11.06 -13.98
CA PHE A 66 -0.23 -9.81 -14.24
C PHE A 66 1.23 -10.14 -14.57
N SER A 67 1.87 -9.30 -15.37
CA SER A 67 3.28 -9.40 -15.78
C SER A 67 4.19 -8.39 -15.07
N GLY A 68 3.60 -7.37 -14.41
CA GLY A 68 4.31 -6.40 -13.58
C GLY A 68 3.51 -6.05 -12.33
N LEU A 69 4.20 -5.65 -11.27
CA LEU A 69 3.60 -5.25 -10.00
C LEU A 69 4.14 -3.89 -9.56
N PHE A 70 3.27 -2.97 -9.14
CA PHE A 70 3.68 -1.69 -8.56
C PHE A 70 3.08 -1.49 -7.16
N LEU A 71 3.97 -1.54 -6.17
CA LEU A 71 3.71 -1.39 -4.75
C LEU A 71 4.02 0.06 -4.31
N GLN A 72 3.04 0.95 -4.40
CA GLN A 72 3.23 2.35 -4.04
C GLN A 72 2.88 2.59 -2.57
N SER A 73 3.89 2.85 -1.73
CA SER A 73 3.72 3.11 -0.30
C SER A 73 2.90 2.03 0.44
N GLY A 74 3.04 0.76 0.08
CA GLY A 74 2.32 -0.34 0.72
C GLY A 74 2.83 -1.72 0.30
N SER A 75 2.90 -2.66 1.25
CA SER A 75 3.30 -4.06 1.02
C SER A 75 2.59 -5.01 2.01
N ALA A 76 2.53 -6.31 1.71
CA ALA A 76 1.71 -7.27 2.46
C ALA A 76 2.10 -7.44 3.94
N ASN A 77 3.35 -7.12 4.30
CA ASN A 77 3.93 -7.29 5.64
C ASN A 77 3.61 -6.16 6.63
N VAL A 78 2.52 -5.40 6.44
CA VAL A 78 2.13 -4.32 7.37
C VAL A 78 1.83 -4.88 8.77
N PRO A 79 2.54 -4.42 9.82
CA PRO A 79 2.30 -4.84 11.19
C PRO A 79 0.85 -4.60 11.61
N GLY A 80 0.20 -5.65 12.12
CA GLY A 80 -1.21 -5.59 12.49
C GLY A 80 -2.17 -5.35 11.32
N GLY A 81 -1.74 -5.52 10.06
CA GLY A 81 -2.58 -5.45 8.86
C GLY A 81 -3.49 -6.69 8.66
N THR A 82 -3.16 -7.79 9.33
CA THR A 82 -3.97 -9.01 9.43
C THR A 82 -4.46 -9.23 10.86
N ALA A 83 -5.74 -9.53 11.03
CA ALA A 83 -6.28 -9.94 12.31
C ALA A 83 -5.86 -11.38 12.64
N THR A 84 -5.34 -11.60 13.85
CA THR A 84 -4.91 -12.90 14.34
C THR A 84 -5.86 -13.37 15.44
N SER A 85 -6.52 -14.51 15.19
CA SER A 85 -7.45 -15.22 16.09
C SER A 85 -8.79 -14.52 16.38
N PRO A 86 -9.95 -15.15 16.12
CA PRO A 86 -11.19 -14.75 16.75
C PRO A 86 -11.26 -15.34 18.17
N LYS A 87 -11.68 -14.54 19.15
CA LYS A 87 -12.53 -15.13 20.18
C LYS A 87 -13.91 -15.30 19.52
N PRO A 88 -14.43 -16.53 19.34
CA PRO A 88 -15.63 -16.79 18.54
C PRO A 88 -16.86 -15.97 18.92
N ALA A 89 -16.99 -15.53 20.17
CA ALA A 89 -18.16 -14.83 20.67
C ALA A 89 -18.12 -13.29 20.55
N TYR A 90 -16.98 -12.70 20.15
CA TYR A 90 -16.76 -11.24 20.24
C TYR A 90 -15.82 -10.70 19.14
N SER A 91 -16.14 -10.91 17.86
CA SER A 91 -15.49 -10.16 16.77
C SER A 91 -16.08 -8.74 16.66
N ASN A 92 -15.34 -7.82 16.04
CA ASN A 92 -15.87 -6.48 15.74
C ASN A 92 -17.13 -6.56 14.87
N PHE A 93 -17.25 -7.57 14.01
CA PHE A 93 -18.46 -7.85 13.25
C PHE A 93 -19.65 -8.15 14.15
N THR A 94 -19.53 -9.11 15.07
CA THR A 94 -20.61 -9.47 16.02
C THR A 94 -20.96 -8.29 16.93
N PHE A 95 -19.97 -7.50 17.37
CA PHE A 95 -20.24 -6.28 18.14
C PHE A 95 -21.12 -5.28 17.37
N VAL A 96 -20.75 -4.99 16.12
CA VAL A 96 -21.54 -4.10 15.27
C VAL A 96 -22.91 -4.70 14.99
N ALA A 97 -22.99 -6.00 14.68
CA ALA A 97 -24.23 -6.70 14.41
C ALA A 97 -25.24 -6.53 15.55
N ARG A 98 -24.81 -6.76 16.81
CA ARG A 98 -25.64 -6.48 17.99
C ARG A 98 -26.09 -5.03 18.06
N GLY A 99 -25.17 -4.08 17.85
CA GLY A 99 -25.44 -2.65 17.90
C GLY A 99 -26.46 -2.15 16.87
N VAL A 100 -26.64 -2.87 15.76
CA VAL A 100 -27.61 -2.54 14.70
C VAL A 100 -28.86 -3.41 14.71
N GLY A 101 -29.03 -4.26 15.73
CA GLY A 101 -30.22 -5.10 15.93
C GLY A 101 -30.16 -6.49 15.28
N CYS A 102 -28.98 -6.95 14.85
CA CYS A 102 -28.72 -8.29 14.35
C CYS A 102 -28.05 -9.15 15.43
N ASP A 103 -28.68 -9.31 16.59
CA ASP A 103 -28.15 -10.14 17.69
C ASP A 103 -28.65 -11.58 17.58
N PHE A 104 -27.77 -12.48 17.12
CA PHE A 104 -28.03 -13.91 17.00
C PHE A 104 -26.90 -14.68 17.68
N PRO A 105 -26.87 -14.75 19.03
CA PRO A 105 -25.72 -15.23 19.79
C PRO A 105 -25.27 -16.65 19.42
N ASP A 106 -26.19 -17.51 19.03
CA ASP A 106 -25.92 -18.92 18.71
C ASP A 106 -26.03 -19.26 17.22
N ASP A 107 -26.34 -18.27 16.36
CA ASP A 107 -26.54 -18.48 14.92
C ASP A 107 -25.78 -17.43 14.09
N GLY A 108 -24.55 -17.77 13.72
CA GLY A 108 -23.69 -16.93 12.90
C GLY A 108 -24.20 -16.73 11.47
N GLU A 109 -24.97 -17.68 10.93
CA GLU A 109 -25.58 -17.52 9.61
C GLU A 109 -26.75 -16.55 9.65
N ALA A 110 -27.60 -16.61 10.68
CA ALA A 110 -28.67 -15.64 10.88
C ALA A 110 -28.11 -14.23 11.16
N GLU A 111 -27.03 -14.13 11.96
CA GLU A 111 -26.29 -12.87 12.16
C GLU A 111 -25.85 -12.27 10.82
N LEU A 112 -25.20 -13.07 9.97
CA LEU A 112 -24.74 -12.64 8.65
C LEU A 112 -25.91 -12.25 7.74
N ARG A 113 -26.95 -13.10 7.64
CA ARG A 113 -28.14 -12.84 6.81
C ARG A 113 -28.84 -11.55 7.22
N CYS A 114 -28.99 -11.31 8.52
CA CYS A 114 -29.57 -10.06 9.03
C CYS A 114 -28.71 -8.87 8.61
N MET A 115 -27.38 -8.94 8.81
CA MET A 115 -26.46 -7.87 8.44
C MET A 115 -26.49 -7.56 6.93
N GLN A 116 -26.66 -8.57 6.08
CA GLN A 116 -26.77 -8.41 4.62
C GLN A 116 -28.07 -7.72 4.17
N GLN A 117 -29.13 -7.78 4.98
CA GLN A 117 -30.40 -7.12 4.68
C GLN A 117 -30.45 -5.66 5.17
N LEU A 118 -29.49 -5.25 6.00
CA LEU A 118 -29.45 -3.88 6.50
C LEU A 118 -29.00 -2.89 5.41
N PRO A 119 -29.60 -1.70 5.37
CA PRO A 119 -29.04 -0.58 4.62
C PRO A 119 -27.60 -0.30 5.06
N VAL A 120 -26.68 -0.19 4.10
CA VAL A 120 -25.24 -0.03 4.38
C VAL A 120 -24.93 1.22 5.22
N ASN A 121 -25.72 2.29 5.04
CA ASN A 121 -25.60 3.52 5.82
C ASN A 121 -25.87 3.30 7.31
N LYS A 122 -26.74 2.36 7.70
CA LYS A 122 -26.96 2.02 9.12
C LYS A 122 -25.68 1.48 9.75
N ILE A 123 -24.97 0.63 9.01
CA ILE A 123 -23.72 0.01 9.48
C ILE A 123 -22.59 1.05 9.52
N ILE A 124 -22.43 1.84 8.44
CA ILE A 124 -21.42 2.90 8.37
C ILE A 124 -21.62 3.94 9.47
N ASN A 125 -22.86 4.39 9.71
CA ASN A 125 -23.16 5.38 10.74
C ASN A 125 -22.83 4.85 12.14
N PHE A 126 -23.17 3.59 12.44
CA PHE A 126 -22.82 2.98 13.72
C PHE A 126 -21.30 2.96 13.94
N VAL A 127 -20.54 2.46 12.96
CA VAL A 127 -19.08 2.36 13.04
C VAL A 127 -18.44 3.75 13.12
N GLY A 128 -18.90 4.69 12.32
CA GLY A 128 -18.41 6.08 12.27
C GLY A 128 -18.63 6.80 13.60
N GLN A 129 -19.86 6.81 14.11
CA GLN A 129 -20.18 7.45 15.39
C GLN A 129 -19.41 6.84 16.57
N TYR A 130 -19.22 5.52 16.56
CA TYR A 130 -18.40 4.85 17.57
C TYR A 130 -16.95 5.37 17.57
N ALA A 131 -16.37 5.53 16.38
CA ALA A 131 -15.02 6.05 16.19
C ALA A 131 -14.92 7.55 16.54
N ASP A 132 -15.88 8.37 16.10
CA ASP A 132 -15.93 9.81 16.35
C ASP A 132 -16.05 10.12 17.86
N ASN A 133 -16.78 9.29 18.59
CA ASN A 133 -16.89 9.37 20.05
C ASN A 133 -15.61 8.93 20.79
N GLY A 134 -14.60 8.41 20.09
CA GLY A 134 -13.36 7.91 20.70
C GLY A 134 -13.57 6.71 21.61
N THR A 135 -14.61 5.90 21.35
CA THR A 135 -14.97 4.76 22.22
C THR A 135 -13.93 3.65 22.11
N LEU A 136 -13.58 3.03 23.23
CA LEU A 136 -12.61 1.95 23.32
C LEU A 136 -13.26 0.62 23.75
N PRO A 137 -12.79 -0.54 23.24
CA PRO A 137 -11.71 -0.70 22.27
C PRO A 137 -12.08 -0.19 20.87
N ALA A 138 -11.10 0.29 20.11
CA ALA A 138 -11.33 0.78 18.75
C ALA A 138 -11.76 -0.37 17.80
N LEU A 139 -12.73 -0.09 16.93
CA LEU A 139 -13.15 -1.03 15.90
C LEU A 139 -12.12 -1.07 14.78
N GLY A 140 -11.84 -2.27 14.28
CA GLY A 140 -10.91 -2.54 13.20
C GLY A 140 -11.43 -3.65 12.29
N PHE A 141 -11.47 -3.36 11.00
CA PHE A 141 -11.92 -4.26 9.93
C PHE A 141 -10.75 -4.47 8.98
N LYS A 142 -10.11 -5.63 9.09
CA LYS A 142 -8.82 -5.94 8.47
C LYS A 142 -8.89 -7.27 7.73
N SER A 143 -7.88 -7.53 6.90
CA SER A 143 -7.68 -8.89 6.38
C SER A 143 -7.52 -9.89 7.53
N VAL A 144 -7.96 -11.12 7.34
CA VAL A 144 -7.83 -12.24 8.26
C VAL A 144 -6.78 -13.18 7.69
N ASN A 145 -5.85 -13.64 8.54
CA ASN A 145 -4.98 -14.74 8.14
C ASN A 145 -5.79 -16.04 8.01
N ASP A 146 -6.25 -16.32 6.80
CA ASP A 146 -7.06 -17.47 6.42
C ASP A 146 -6.22 -18.59 5.77
N GLY A 147 -4.92 -18.35 5.57
CA GLY A 147 -4.01 -19.28 4.91
C GLY A 147 -4.30 -19.48 3.41
N ARG A 148 -5.16 -18.65 2.81
CA ARG A 148 -5.57 -18.72 1.40
C ARG A 148 -5.36 -17.38 0.69
N THR A 149 -5.94 -16.31 1.21
CA THR A 149 -5.88 -14.97 0.64
C THR A 149 -4.94 -14.04 1.42
N ALA A 150 -4.76 -14.28 2.72
CA ALA A 150 -3.76 -13.61 3.53
C ALA A 150 -3.07 -14.57 4.49
N PHE A 151 -1.81 -14.29 4.81
CA PHE A 151 -0.91 -15.22 5.50
C PHE A 151 -0.28 -14.60 6.75
N ALA A 152 0.05 -15.45 7.72
CA ALA A 152 0.68 -15.02 8.97
C ALA A 152 2.11 -14.49 8.78
N ASN A 153 2.85 -15.02 7.81
CA ASN A 153 4.26 -14.71 7.60
C ASN A 153 4.61 -14.76 6.11
N TYR A 154 4.60 -13.60 5.45
CA TYR A 154 4.89 -13.50 4.03
C TYR A 154 6.37 -13.75 3.71
N THR A 155 7.29 -13.36 4.61
CA THR A 155 8.73 -13.61 4.42
C THR A 155 9.03 -15.11 4.37
N ALA A 156 8.51 -15.90 5.31
CA ALA A 156 8.67 -17.36 5.29
C ALA A 156 7.99 -17.99 4.07
N ARG A 157 6.80 -17.52 3.71
CA ARG A 157 6.07 -17.98 2.52
C ARG A 157 6.88 -17.75 1.23
N ALA A 158 7.52 -16.60 1.08
CA ALA A 158 8.39 -16.33 -0.06
C ALA A 158 9.71 -17.10 -0.01
N LEU A 159 10.45 -17.03 1.09
CA LEU A 159 11.83 -17.52 1.14
C LEU A 159 11.92 -19.04 1.34
N ASN A 160 11.05 -19.61 2.19
CA ASN A 160 11.09 -21.03 2.53
C ASN A 160 10.19 -21.84 1.59
N GLU A 161 8.95 -21.37 1.36
CA GLU A 161 7.99 -22.10 0.53
C GLU A 161 8.05 -21.74 -0.96
N ARG A 162 8.77 -20.67 -1.32
CA ARG A 162 8.84 -20.14 -2.70
C ARG A 162 7.49 -19.72 -3.27
N LYS A 163 6.54 -19.34 -2.41
CA LYS A 163 5.17 -18.96 -2.79
C LYS A 163 4.97 -17.45 -2.88
N ILE A 164 5.49 -16.87 -3.94
CA ILE A 164 5.28 -15.48 -4.35
C ILE A 164 5.34 -15.41 -5.89
N ALA A 165 4.49 -14.60 -6.51
CA ALA A 165 4.52 -14.38 -7.95
C ALA A 165 5.90 -13.87 -8.37
N ARG A 166 6.52 -14.53 -9.35
CA ARG A 166 7.85 -14.18 -9.88
C ARG A 166 7.71 -13.21 -11.04
N VAL A 167 7.30 -11.98 -10.75
CA VAL A 167 7.17 -10.90 -11.73
C VAL A 167 7.98 -9.68 -11.30
N PRO A 168 8.47 -8.86 -12.25
CA PRO A 168 9.12 -7.61 -11.90
C PRO A 168 8.25 -6.72 -11.04
N THR A 169 8.84 -6.11 -10.02
CA THR A 169 8.13 -5.29 -9.05
C THR A 169 8.77 -3.90 -8.95
N LEU A 170 7.98 -2.84 -9.15
CA LEU A 170 8.32 -1.48 -8.73
C LEU A 170 7.81 -1.26 -7.31
N ILE A 171 8.65 -0.78 -6.40
CA ILE A 171 8.30 -0.49 -5.00
C ILE A 171 8.66 0.95 -4.69
N SER A 172 7.79 1.68 -4.01
CA SER A 172 8.06 3.06 -3.66
C SER A 172 7.63 3.49 -2.28
N THR A 173 8.22 4.61 -1.86
CA THR A 173 7.82 5.38 -0.70
C THR A 173 7.89 6.87 -1.00
N THR A 174 7.24 7.67 -0.17
CA THR A 174 7.48 9.12 -0.08
C THR A 174 8.43 9.42 1.08
N ALA A 175 9.10 10.58 1.07
CA ALA A 175 10.08 10.92 2.11
C ALA A 175 9.45 11.29 3.46
N ASN A 176 8.15 11.60 3.52
CA ASN A 176 7.46 12.02 4.74
C ASN A 176 6.07 11.38 4.87
N GLU A 177 5.96 10.08 4.55
CA GLU A 177 4.73 9.28 4.47
C GLU A 177 3.70 9.64 5.56
N GLN A 178 4.08 9.52 6.83
CA GLN A 178 3.16 9.65 7.96
C GLN A 178 2.66 11.06 8.24
N ALA A 179 3.20 12.10 7.61
CA ALA A 179 2.82 13.48 7.94
C ALA A 179 1.32 13.74 7.74
N SER A 180 0.73 13.16 6.69
CA SER A 180 -0.71 13.28 6.42
C SER A 180 -1.60 12.31 7.22
N LEU A 181 -0.99 11.34 7.92
CA LEU A 181 -1.68 10.23 8.57
C LEU A 181 -1.67 10.33 10.11
N PHE A 182 -0.90 11.27 10.68
CA PHE A 182 -0.95 11.59 12.10
C PHE A 182 -1.98 12.68 12.41
N LYS A 183 -2.56 12.61 13.62
CA LYS A 183 -3.44 13.67 14.13
C LYS A 183 -2.66 14.97 14.32
N TYR A 184 -3.25 16.08 13.88
CA TYR A 184 -2.74 17.43 14.09
C TYR A 184 -3.87 18.33 14.63
N PRO A 185 -3.55 19.47 15.28
CA PRO A 185 -4.56 20.36 15.85
C PRO A 185 -5.41 21.03 14.75
N VAL A 186 -6.69 20.67 14.66
CA VAL A 186 -7.58 21.20 13.60
C VAL A 186 -7.83 22.71 13.74
N GLN A 187 -7.73 23.27 14.96
CA GLN A 187 -7.83 24.71 15.21
C GLN A 187 -6.52 25.47 14.95
N ASN A 188 -5.39 24.77 14.77
CA ASN A 188 -4.10 25.36 14.46
C ASN A 188 -3.31 24.44 13.52
N VAL A 189 -3.79 24.37 12.27
CA VAL A 189 -3.22 23.47 11.26
C VAL A 189 -1.75 23.76 10.95
N ALA A 190 -1.27 24.97 11.19
CA ALA A 190 0.13 25.35 11.00
C ALA A 190 1.08 24.68 12.02
N ALA A 191 0.58 24.32 13.21
CA ALA A 191 1.38 23.64 14.24
C ALA A 191 1.79 22.22 13.81
N GLY A 192 0.95 21.56 13.01
CA GLY A 192 1.20 20.21 12.53
C GLY A 192 1.19 19.13 13.59
N PRO A 193 1.52 17.88 13.21
CA PRO A 193 1.62 16.76 14.12
C PRO A 193 2.97 16.75 14.88
N ASN A 194 3.10 15.84 15.85
CA ASN A 194 4.40 15.56 16.46
C ASN A 194 5.33 14.94 15.41
N MET A 195 6.30 15.71 14.94
CA MET A 195 7.17 15.30 13.84
C MET A 195 8.09 14.13 14.21
N THR A 196 8.45 13.95 15.48
CA THR A 196 9.20 12.76 15.92
C THR A 196 8.36 11.49 15.77
N ALA A 197 7.07 11.55 16.11
CA ALA A 197 6.16 10.44 15.92
C ALA A 197 5.92 10.14 14.42
N VAL A 198 5.83 11.20 13.60
CA VAL A 198 5.78 11.08 12.13
C VAL A 198 6.99 10.32 11.60
N ASP A 199 8.21 10.65 12.01
CA ASP A 199 9.42 9.94 11.55
C ASP A 199 9.38 8.46 11.94
N GLN A 200 9.07 8.18 13.20
CA GLN A 200 8.98 6.80 13.69
C GLN A 200 7.97 5.98 12.88
N GLY A 201 6.82 6.57 12.57
CA GLY A 201 5.82 5.90 11.74
C GLY A 201 6.22 5.80 10.27
N THR A 202 6.84 6.83 9.67
CA THR A 202 7.34 6.79 8.27
C THR A 202 8.35 5.65 8.13
N VAL A 203 9.29 5.56 9.07
CA VAL A 203 10.29 4.49 9.10
C VAL A 203 9.62 3.14 9.31
N GLY A 204 8.88 2.98 10.42
CA GLY A 204 8.36 1.67 10.84
C GLY A 204 7.23 1.10 9.98
N VAL A 205 6.41 1.93 9.36
CA VAL A 205 5.20 1.50 8.62
C VAL A 205 5.38 1.55 7.10
N PHE A 206 6.36 2.30 6.59
CA PHE A 206 6.54 2.45 5.14
C PHE A 206 7.94 2.05 4.69
N VAL A 207 8.97 2.79 5.13
CA VAL A 207 10.35 2.62 4.64
C VAL A 207 10.86 1.20 4.94
N CYS A 208 10.73 0.73 6.18
CA CYS A 208 11.24 -0.59 6.54
C CYS A 208 10.46 -1.74 5.92
N LEU A 209 9.17 -1.53 5.63
CA LEU A 209 8.37 -2.53 4.94
C LEU A 209 8.74 -2.60 3.46
N ALA A 210 8.95 -1.47 2.80
CA ALA A 210 9.45 -1.41 1.43
C ALA A 210 10.85 -2.06 1.30
N ALA A 211 11.73 -1.78 2.27
CA ALA A 211 13.05 -2.43 2.37
C ALA A 211 12.94 -3.95 2.51
N ASN A 212 12.13 -4.44 3.46
CA ASN A 212 11.92 -5.88 3.64
C ASN A 212 11.30 -6.53 2.38
N ALA A 213 10.29 -5.91 1.78
CA ALA A 213 9.66 -6.40 0.55
C ALA A 213 10.65 -6.48 -0.63
N THR A 214 11.64 -5.58 -0.65
CA THR A 214 12.76 -5.58 -1.60
C THR A 214 13.73 -6.71 -1.31
N ASP A 215 14.17 -6.86 -0.06
CA ASP A 215 15.13 -7.90 0.34
C ASP A 215 14.61 -9.31 0.07
N VAL A 216 13.31 -9.54 0.34
CA VAL A 216 12.64 -10.80 0.03
C VAL A 216 12.70 -11.12 -1.47
N ARG A 217 12.43 -10.13 -2.33
CA ARG A 217 12.44 -10.30 -3.79
C ARG A 217 13.85 -10.44 -4.35
N ALA A 218 14.80 -9.64 -3.85
CA ALA A 218 16.21 -9.73 -4.19
C ALA A 218 16.78 -11.11 -3.85
N ALA A 219 16.45 -11.67 -2.68
CA ALA A 219 16.84 -13.02 -2.27
C ALA A 219 16.26 -14.14 -3.15
N LEU A 220 15.25 -13.83 -3.97
CA LEU A 220 14.61 -14.73 -4.93
C LEU A 220 15.03 -14.47 -6.38
N ASN A 221 15.94 -13.52 -6.62
CA ASN A 221 16.32 -13.01 -7.94
C ASN A 221 15.10 -12.49 -8.74
N ILE A 222 14.14 -11.87 -8.07
CA ILE A 222 13.01 -11.20 -8.72
C ILE A 222 13.43 -9.75 -9.04
N THR A 223 13.35 -9.35 -10.31
CA THR A 223 13.67 -7.98 -10.74
C THR A 223 12.84 -6.98 -9.93
N THR A 224 13.52 -6.10 -9.18
CA THR A 224 12.86 -5.15 -8.28
C THR A 224 13.41 -3.76 -8.51
N TYR A 225 12.56 -2.77 -8.72
CA TYR A 225 12.94 -1.36 -8.85
C TYR A 225 12.46 -0.60 -7.62
N ARG A 226 13.23 0.41 -7.20
CA ARG A 226 12.93 1.22 -6.01
C ARG A 226 12.96 2.70 -6.35
N TYR A 227 11.94 3.44 -5.91
CA TYR A 227 12.03 4.90 -5.85
C TYR A 227 11.57 5.50 -4.53
N GLN A 228 12.07 6.71 -4.25
CA GLN A 228 11.60 7.57 -3.18
C GLN A 228 11.12 8.90 -3.78
N TYR A 229 9.88 9.30 -3.50
CA TYR A 229 9.40 10.64 -3.84
C TYR A 229 9.76 11.64 -2.74
N ALA A 230 10.42 12.74 -3.11
CA ALA A 230 10.86 13.79 -2.19
C ALA A 230 10.32 15.19 -2.57
N GLY A 231 9.35 15.26 -3.49
CA GLY A 231 8.77 16.52 -3.95
C GLY A 231 8.01 17.28 -2.86
N ASN A 232 8.15 18.61 -2.88
CA ASN A 232 7.49 19.54 -1.96
C ASN A 232 6.94 20.74 -2.75
N PHE A 233 5.88 20.51 -3.51
CA PHE A 233 5.25 21.51 -4.38
C PHE A 233 4.06 22.15 -3.67
N SER A 234 4.00 23.47 -3.57
CA SER A 234 3.03 24.16 -2.70
C SER A 234 1.55 23.91 -3.05
N ASN A 235 1.23 23.60 -4.31
CA ASN A 235 -0.11 23.22 -4.75
C ASN A 235 -0.51 21.83 -4.22
N ILE A 236 0.43 20.88 -4.12
CA ILE A 236 0.21 19.51 -3.61
C ILE A 236 0.41 19.44 -2.10
N THR A 237 1.39 20.18 -1.60
CA THR A 237 1.85 20.18 -0.21
C THR A 237 1.63 21.57 0.41
N PRO A 238 0.38 21.96 0.73
CA PRO A 238 0.06 23.32 1.14
C PRO A 238 0.46 23.65 2.59
N LEU A 239 0.84 22.65 3.40
CA LEU A 239 1.19 22.82 4.81
C LEU A 239 2.71 22.66 5.00
N PRO A 240 3.35 23.54 5.81
CA PRO A 240 4.81 23.62 5.90
C PRO A 240 5.48 22.36 6.48
N TRP A 241 4.73 21.55 7.23
CA TRP A 241 5.20 20.31 7.86
C TRP A 241 4.90 19.05 7.03
N LEU A 242 4.16 19.17 5.93
CA LEU A 242 3.61 18.03 5.20
C LEU A 242 4.66 17.37 4.29
N GLY A 243 5.48 18.17 3.59
CA GLY A 243 6.55 17.67 2.72
C GLY A 243 6.08 16.66 1.67
N ALA A 244 6.93 15.69 1.35
CA ALA A 244 6.57 14.55 0.49
C ALA A 244 5.70 13.54 1.26
N TYR A 245 4.45 13.90 1.53
CA TYR A 245 3.54 13.10 2.33
C TYR A 245 3.00 11.87 1.58
N HIS A 246 2.39 10.94 2.31
CA HIS A 246 1.78 9.74 1.75
C HIS A 246 0.78 10.05 0.62
N ALA A 247 0.96 9.41 -0.54
CA ALA A 247 0.22 9.66 -1.77
C ALA A 247 0.50 11.01 -2.48
N GLY A 248 1.45 11.82 -2.00
CA GLY A 248 1.83 13.08 -2.64
C GLY A 248 2.42 12.92 -4.05
N ASP A 249 2.85 11.71 -4.41
CA ASP A 249 3.35 11.33 -5.72
C ASP A 249 2.27 10.84 -6.69
N VAL A 250 1.06 10.51 -6.22
CA VAL A 250 -0.05 10.04 -7.06
C VAL A 250 -0.46 11.07 -8.10
N PRO A 251 -0.68 12.37 -7.77
CA PRO A 251 -1.08 13.34 -8.77
C PRO A 251 -0.07 13.51 -9.90
N LEU A 252 1.23 13.33 -9.61
CA LEU A 252 2.30 13.39 -10.59
C LEU A 252 2.22 12.21 -11.55
N LEU A 253 2.12 10.98 -11.02
CA LEU A 253 2.00 9.75 -11.82
C LEU A 253 0.70 9.71 -12.66
N MET A 254 -0.39 10.28 -12.15
CA MET A 254 -1.69 10.30 -12.83
C MET A 254 -1.89 11.50 -13.76
N GLY A 255 -0.94 12.42 -13.85
CA GLY A 255 -1.08 13.64 -14.66
C GLY A 255 -2.16 14.60 -14.16
N SER A 256 -2.52 14.52 -12.88
CA SER A 256 -3.56 15.34 -12.25
C SER A 256 -3.00 16.39 -11.29
N TYR A 257 -1.69 16.63 -11.33
CA TYR A 257 -0.96 17.51 -10.42
C TYR A 257 -1.38 18.99 -10.53
N GLU A 258 -2.03 19.41 -11.61
CA GLU A 258 -2.60 20.77 -11.73
C GLU A 258 -4.00 20.93 -11.11
N ARG A 259 -4.65 19.84 -10.65
CA ARG A 259 -6.01 19.94 -10.07
C ARG A 259 -6.06 20.75 -8.75
N PRO A 260 -5.12 20.59 -7.81
CA PRO A 260 -5.11 21.38 -6.58
C PRO A 260 -4.77 22.87 -6.81
N GLY A 261 -4.09 23.17 -7.92
CA GLY A 261 -3.61 24.51 -8.25
C GLY A 261 -2.55 24.47 -9.36
N PRO A 262 -2.12 25.64 -9.87
CA PRO A 262 -1.16 25.71 -10.97
C PRO A 262 0.18 25.08 -10.59
N ALA A 263 0.68 24.22 -11.47
CA ALA A 263 1.98 23.58 -11.30
C ALA A 263 3.12 24.46 -11.79
N THR A 264 4.28 24.33 -11.15
CA THR A 264 5.50 24.98 -11.63
C THR A 264 6.10 24.25 -12.84
N GLY A 265 6.98 24.91 -13.61
CA GLY A 265 7.70 24.23 -14.69
C GLY A 265 8.51 23.03 -14.19
N PHE A 266 9.19 23.18 -13.05
CA PHE A 266 9.95 22.10 -12.42
C PHE A 266 9.05 20.93 -11.97
N GLU A 267 7.87 21.21 -11.42
CA GLU A 267 6.90 20.18 -11.05
C GLU A 267 6.41 19.39 -12.27
N ARG A 268 6.15 20.06 -13.40
CA ARG A 268 5.80 19.41 -14.66
C ARG A 268 6.90 18.48 -15.13
N GLU A 269 8.15 18.93 -15.11
CA GLU A 269 9.31 18.09 -15.48
C GLU A 269 9.43 16.83 -14.60
N VAL A 270 9.20 16.97 -13.28
CA VAL A 270 9.15 15.81 -12.35
C VAL A 270 8.01 14.88 -12.70
N ALA A 271 6.81 15.41 -12.94
CA ALA A 271 5.64 14.60 -13.25
C ALA A 271 5.79 13.85 -14.59
N GLU A 272 6.21 14.54 -15.65
CA GLU A 272 6.48 13.95 -16.96
C GLU A 272 7.52 12.83 -16.85
N ARG A 273 8.61 13.07 -16.11
CA ARG A 273 9.64 12.05 -15.92
C ARG A 273 9.14 10.82 -15.15
N MET A 274 8.34 11.02 -14.10
CA MET A 274 7.73 9.92 -13.36
C MET A 274 6.76 9.12 -14.24
N GLN A 275 6.01 9.79 -15.12
CA GLN A 275 5.11 9.16 -16.09
C GLN A 275 5.88 8.38 -17.16
N ASP A 276 6.99 8.90 -17.68
CA ASP A 276 7.86 8.21 -18.64
C ASP A 276 8.37 6.88 -18.07
N TYR A 277 8.86 6.89 -16.83
CA TYR A 277 9.30 5.65 -16.17
C TYR A 277 8.15 4.69 -15.91
N LEU A 278 6.99 5.18 -15.46
CA LEU A 278 5.82 4.33 -15.24
C LEU A 278 5.40 3.65 -16.56
N LEU A 279 5.37 4.40 -17.66
CA LEU A 279 5.06 3.88 -18.99
C LEU A 279 6.10 2.86 -19.45
N ALA A 280 7.39 3.13 -19.25
CA ALA A 280 8.46 2.22 -19.61
C ALA A 280 8.35 0.90 -18.84
N PHE A 281 8.11 0.97 -17.52
CA PHE A 281 7.86 -0.20 -16.69
C PHE A 281 6.62 -0.98 -17.14
N MET A 282 5.50 -0.31 -17.44
CA MET A 282 4.29 -0.98 -17.91
C MET A 282 4.46 -1.64 -19.28
N ARG A 283 5.31 -1.09 -20.16
CA ARG A 283 5.59 -1.65 -21.50
C ARG A 283 6.48 -2.88 -21.45
N ASP A 284 7.55 -2.82 -20.64
CA ASP A 284 8.46 -3.92 -20.37
C ASP A 284 8.91 -3.84 -18.90
N PRO A 285 8.27 -4.60 -17.99
CA PRO A 285 8.61 -4.59 -16.58
C PRO A 285 10.03 -5.11 -16.28
N GLU A 286 10.66 -5.89 -17.17
CA GLU A 286 12.01 -6.43 -16.98
C GLU A 286 13.11 -5.46 -17.43
N ASN A 287 12.91 -4.77 -18.56
CA ASN A 287 13.97 -3.99 -19.21
C ASN A 287 13.64 -2.52 -19.42
N GLY A 288 12.37 -2.11 -19.45
CA GLY A 288 11.98 -0.74 -19.83
C GLY A 288 12.66 0.33 -18.98
N LEU A 289 12.77 0.10 -17.67
CA LEU A 289 13.49 1.01 -16.77
C LEU A 289 15.03 0.95 -16.95
N ARG A 290 15.60 -0.22 -17.27
CA ARG A 290 17.05 -0.37 -17.50
C ARG A 290 17.49 0.39 -18.75
N GLU A 291 16.69 0.34 -19.81
CA GLU A 291 16.93 1.09 -21.05
C GLU A 291 16.96 2.60 -20.81
N MET A 292 16.26 3.06 -19.78
CA MET A 292 16.29 4.46 -19.32
C MET A 292 17.40 4.74 -18.28
N GLY A 293 18.29 3.79 -18.02
CA GLY A 293 19.41 3.94 -17.08
C GLY A 293 19.07 3.69 -15.61
N TRP A 294 17.87 3.19 -15.31
CA TRP A 294 17.47 2.82 -13.96
C TRP A 294 17.69 1.32 -13.76
N GLU A 295 18.79 0.97 -13.10
CA GLU A 295 19.12 -0.42 -12.78
C GLU A 295 18.25 -0.99 -11.66
N PRO A 296 17.81 -2.26 -11.75
CA PRO A 296 17.06 -2.90 -10.68
C PRO A 296 17.94 -3.10 -9.44
N HIS A 297 17.27 -3.12 -8.31
CA HIS A 297 17.81 -3.51 -7.03
C HIS A 297 18.08 -5.03 -7.02
N ARG A 298 19.37 -5.41 -7.02
CA ARG A 298 19.81 -6.82 -7.03
C ARG A 298 20.44 -7.28 -5.72
N GLU A 299 20.85 -6.35 -4.88
CA GLU A 299 21.49 -6.64 -3.59
C GLU A 299 20.46 -6.52 -2.48
N ARG A 300 20.79 -6.94 -1.25
CA ARG A 300 19.91 -6.69 -0.11
C ARG A 300 20.18 -5.31 0.48
N VAL A 301 19.12 -4.56 0.76
CA VAL A 301 19.13 -3.33 1.55
C VAL A 301 19.78 -3.58 2.91
N SER A 302 19.51 -4.73 3.54
CA SER A 302 20.13 -5.12 4.82
C SER A 302 21.66 -5.16 4.79
N GLU A 303 22.27 -5.28 3.61
CA GLU A 303 23.72 -5.30 3.42
C GLU A 303 24.31 -3.90 3.16
N GLY A 304 23.49 -2.85 3.24
CA GLY A 304 23.89 -1.46 2.96
C GLY A 304 24.10 -1.18 1.47
N ARG A 305 23.46 -2.00 0.63
CA ARG A 305 23.72 -2.11 -0.80
C ARG A 305 22.47 -1.85 -1.64
N GLY A 306 22.67 -1.68 -2.94
CA GLY A 306 21.61 -1.44 -3.91
C GLY A 306 21.21 0.03 -4.12
N ASN A 307 20.45 0.24 -5.19
CA ASN A 307 20.13 1.55 -5.75
C ASN A 307 18.62 1.83 -5.70
N MET A 308 18.27 3.11 -5.74
CA MET A 308 16.92 3.61 -5.98
C MET A 308 16.99 4.93 -6.75
N VAL A 309 15.88 5.34 -7.35
CA VAL A 309 15.71 6.70 -7.91
C VAL A 309 15.01 7.59 -6.90
N ARG A 310 15.47 8.84 -6.74
CA ARG A 310 14.78 9.86 -5.95
C ARG A 310 14.23 10.94 -6.86
N PHE A 311 12.93 11.24 -6.75
CA PHE A 311 12.26 12.26 -7.55
C PHE A 311 12.00 13.55 -6.77
N GLY A 312 12.17 14.70 -7.43
CA GLY A 312 11.74 16.01 -6.92
C GLY A 312 12.50 16.51 -5.68
N SER A 313 13.75 16.09 -5.49
CA SER A 313 14.59 16.51 -4.36
C SER A 313 15.32 17.82 -4.70
N GLY A 314 15.08 18.87 -3.91
CA GLY A 314 15.63 20.21 -4.15
C GLY A 314 15.24 20.73 -5.54
N THR A 315 16.23 21.00 -6.38
CA THR A 315 16.06 21.44 -7.78
C THR A 315 16.31 20.32 -8.79
N THR A 316 16.34 19.06 -8.35
CA THR A 316 16.68 17.92 -9.19
C THR A 316 15.43 17.13 -9.52
N VAL A 317 15.18 16.92 -10.82
CA VAL A 317 14.03 16.16 -11.31
C VAL A 317 14.08 14.72 -10.81
N GLU A 318 15.23 14.08 -11.04
CA GLU A 318 15.54 12.74 -10.58
C GLU A 318 17.03 12.59 -10.27
N ARG A 319 17.38 11.66 -9.38
CA ARG A 319 18.76 11.21 -9.21
C ARG A 319 18.81 9.75 -8.77
N SER A 320 19.79 9.02 -9.26
CA SER A 320 20.16 7.73 -8.68
C SER A 320 20.80 7.96 -7.30
N VAL A 321 20.32 7.23 -6.30
CA VAL A 321 20.81 7.29 -4.92
C VAL A 321 20.97 5.88 -4.36
N LYS A 322 21.79 5.74 -3.33
CA LYS A 322 21.89 4.46 -2.62
C LYS A 322 20.59 4.24 -1.84
N ALA A 323 20.06 3.03 -1.85
CA ALA A 323 18.88 2.69 -1.05
C ALA A 323 19.10 2.96 0.45
N SER A 324 20.34 2.83 0.93
CA SER A 324 20.75 3.17 2.29
C SER A 324 20.49 4.63 2.68
N GLU A 325 20.40 5.58 1.73
CA GLU A 325 20.06 6.96 2.07
C GLU A 325 18.65 7.10 2.65
N ALA A 326 17.74 6.19 2.32
CA ALA A 326 16.38 6.15 2.88
C ALA A 326 16.25 5.03 3.92
N ASP A 327 16.77 3.85 3.62
CA ASP A 327 16.45 2.62 4.34
C ASP A 327 17.35 2.37 5.56
N PHE A 328 18.45 3.10 5.75
CA PHE A 328 19.40 2.82 6.84
C PHE A 328 18.81 3.04 8.23
N ALA A 329 17.79 3.90 8.36
CA ALA A 329 17.02 4.05 9.59
C ALA A 329 16.39 2.72 10.07
N CYS A 330 16.14 1.78 9.15
CA CYS A 330 15.62 0.44 9.46
C CYS A 330 16.67 -0.54 9.97
N VAL A 331 17.93 -0.33 9.61
CA VAL A 331 19.01 -1.29 9.83
C VAL A 331 19.90 -0.86 11.00
N SER A 332 20.15 0.44 11.16
CA SER A 332 21.12 0.97 12.13
C SER A 332 20.51 1.86 13.21
N GLY A 333 19.21 2.20 13.12
CA GLY A 333 18.57 3.15 14.02
C GLY A 333 19.06 4.59 13.85
N ALA A 334 19.76 4.89 12.75
CA ALA A 334 20.21 6.24 12.41
C ALA A 334 19.02 7.20 12.23
N PRO A 335 19.23 8.52 12.44
CA PRO A 335 18.20 9.52 12.19
C PRO A 335 17.68 9.46 10.75
N TYR A 336 16.36 9.53 10.59
CA TYR A 336 15.72 9.51 9.28
C TYR A 336 15.70 10.91 8.66
N ASN A 337 16.12 11.02 7.40
CA ASN A 337 16.03 12.27 6.66
C ASN A 337 14.73 12.32 5.83
N ARG A 338 13.74 13.04 6.35
CA ARG A 338 12.44 13.24 5.69
C ARG A 338 12.43 14.32 4.59
N SER A 339 13.53 15.07 4.44
CA SER A 339 13.70 16.13 3.44
C SER A 339 15.03 15.97 2.68
N PRO A 340 15.21 14.86 1.94
CA PRO A 340 16.48 14.48 1.32
C PRO A 340 16.79 15.15 -0.02
#